data_AF-A0A6L2PP53-F1
#
_entry.id   AF-A0A6L2PP53-F1
#
_cell.length_a   1.000
_cell.length_b   1.000
_cell.length_c   1.000
_cell.angle_alpha   90.00
_cell.angle_beta   90.00
_cell.angle_gamma   90.00
#
_symmetry.space_group_name_H-M   'P 1'
#
loop_
_entity.id
_entity.type
_entity.pdbx_description
1 polymer ?
#
loop_
_entity_poly.entity_id
_entity_poly.type
_entity_poly.pdbx_seq_one_letter_code
_entity_poly.pdbx_strand_id
1 'polypeptide(L)'
;MPFFMNVRCKCIRAKLLQTEVFEKKIHFISSLIFESYTIGSFFAASSHDLRTGGVIMTCLWILLHLEKHSNKDWQSIQISCMEEVLYQRLEFKMNGITISKTYWNLQVKDVIFQELQAVVDIVAVQDDISLAEQHEVPLTSLYPTKKQEHKTLDIYGTANCLDQLRFFYVHLWRPWDCDDENQDWLLLHLKARLQLYYDMQTGAILHETGQHIRLLLEEAREIEHKIQVAKKEADTDEIDENNALEMMELQIRREEIKREVEILENPLMRNLVVKKMYEAVQAKRQKREHLQEACFVWLGGTVDEFINILTQVRSFIQPTTYLKTCPLLQDALDQAIAGDIVILCPGTHRVCSTGGLEEGGSIRGCLEPSATAIVAHDTGNVLLDWSANVSLENLTIDAHTMQMAMSIRNGRVRLRNCQIVGGNACSTGILVLKGGYLEAQSCKFLNFGTGLVLDHAAQVSLEDCSITSCNIGIKMYEDASILLQKCKVSGCSEYGIKIEVMQQSDKERGSRQVGSVCMLERFRNINLDRTTVEGKKGDVLEIDQEDVILYESGDSECILPETV
;
A
#
# COMPACT_ATOMS: atom_id res chain seq x y z
N MET A 1 -0.35 -44.37 52.01
CA MET A 1 0.52 -45.22 51.15
C MET A 1 0.10 -46.67 51.35
N PRO A 2 0.18 -47.55 50.34
CA PRO A 2 0.47 -47.39 48.89
C PRO A 2 -0.69 -47.99 48.04
N PHE A 3 -0.67 -48.19 46.71
CA PHE A 3 -0.16 -47.53 45.50
C PHE A 3 -0.68 -48.36 44.29
N PHE A 4 -0.72 -47.75 43.10
CA PHE A 4 -0.69 -48.34 41.73
C PHE A 4 -1.88 -49.17 41.20
N MET A 5 -2.70 -48.56 40.32
CA MET A 5 -2.79 -48.87 38.86
C MET A 5 -4.12 -48.33 38.29
N ASN A 6 -4.07 -47.20 37.56
CA ASN A 6 -4.80 -46.97 36.30
C ASN A 6 -4.64 -45.50 35.87
N VAL A 7 -3.58 -45.21 35.11
CA VAL A 7 -3.47 -43.99 34.30
C VAL A 7 -2.98 -44.42 32.91
N ARG A 8 -3.92 -44.88 32.09
CA ARG A 8 -3.82 -44.92 30.63
C ARG A 8 -5.20 -44.50 30.11
N CYS A 9 -5.22 -43.72 29.02
CA CYS A 9 -6.38 -43.12 28.34
C CYS A 9 -6.85 -41.73 28.81
N LYS A 10 -6.00 -40.70 28.70
CA LYS A 10 -6.45 -39.32 28.37
C LYS A 10 -5.53 -38.56 27.39
N CYS A 11 -4.24 -38.89 27.28
CA CYS A 11 -3.33 -38.27 26.29
C CYS A 11 -3.57 -38.65 24.80
N ILE A 12 -4.46 -39.58 24.49
CA ILE A 12 -4.76 -39.96 23.09
C ILE A 12 -5.83 -39.03 22.48
N ARG A 13 -6.66 -38.37 23.29
CA ARG A 13 -7.76 -37.53 22.78
C ARG A 13 -7.31 -36.13 22.32
N ALA A 14 -6.23 -35.59 22.90
CA ALA A 14 -5.64 -34.31 22.47
C ALA A 14 -4.76 -34.45 21.20
N LYS A 15 -4.04 -35.58 21.06
CA LYS A 15 -3.35 -35.91 19.81
C LYS A 15 -4.31 -36.21 18.66
N LEU A 16 -5.49 -36.80 18.95
CA LEU A 16 -6.52 -37.04 17.94
C LEU A 16 -7.13 -35.74 17.38
N LEU A 17 -7.28 -34.69 18.19
CA LEU A 17 -7.76 -33.37 17.75
C LEU A 17 -6.73 -32.61 16.90
N GLN A 18 -5.43 -32.74 17.19
CA GLN A 18 -4.38 -32.22 16.31
C GLN A 18 -4.31 -32.98 14.97
N THR A 19 -4.56 -34.30 14.95
CA THR A 19 -4.72 -35.06 13.69
C THR A 19 -6.02 -34.78 12.95
N GLU A 20 -7.11 -34.36 13.60
CA GLU A 20 -8.33 -33.95 12.90
C GLU A 20 -8.14 -32.64 12.12
N VAL A 21 -7.42 -31.66 12.68
CA VAL A 21 -7.04 -30.43 11.93
C VAL A 21 -6.05 -30.74 10.79
N PHE A 22 -5.22 -31.78 10.98
CA PHE A 22 -4.21 -32.24 10.01
C PHE A 22 -4.80 -33.07 8.85
N GLU A 23 -5.76 -33.97 9.14
CA GLU A 23 -6.51 -34.73 8.13
C GLU A 23 -7.47 -33.82 7.34
N LYS A 24 -7.98 -32.74 7.94
CA LYS A 24 -8.85 -31.74 7.28
C LYS A 24 -8.12 -30.90 6.24
N LYS A 25 -6.85 -30.50 6.49
CA LYS A 25 -6.00 -29.86 5.46
C LYS A 25 -5.75 -30.78 4.26
N ILE A 26 -5.58 -32.09 4.50
CA ILE A 26 -5.37 -33.11 3.46
C ILE A 26 -6.66 -33.36 2.66
N HIS A 27 -7.83 -33.40 3.32
CA HIS A 27 -9.12 -33.59 2.66
C HIS A 27 -9.53 -32.39 1.80
N PHE A 28 -9.20 -31.16 2.24
CA PHE A 28 -9.43 -29.92 1.48
C PHE A 28 -8.59 -29.87 0.20
N ILE A 29 -7.29 -30.19 0.28
CA ILE A 29 -6.38 -30.25 -0.89
C ILE A 29 -6.80 -31.38 -1.85
N SER A 30 -7.22 -32.54 -1.32
CA SER A 30 -7.72 -33.69 -2.11
C SER A 30 -9.05 -33.40 -2.83
N SER A 31 -9.98 -32.68 -2.19
CA SER A 31 -11.26 -32.27 -2.79
C SER A 31 -11.07 -31.23 -3.90
N LEU A 32 -10.13 -30.30 -3.73
CA LEU A 32 -9.72 -29.33 -4.75
C LEU A 32 -9.16 -29.99 -6.01
N ILE A 33 -8.50 -31.15 -5.88
CA ILE A 33 -7.94 -31.94 -7.00
C ILE A 33 -9.03 -32.73 -7.75
N PHE A 34 -10.07 -33.20 -7.05
CA PHE A 34 -11.10 -34.07 -7.66
C PHE A 34 -12.18 -33.28 -8.43
N GLU A 35 -12.56 -32.07 -7.97
CA GLU A 35 -13.61 -31.26 -8.61
C GLU A 35 -13.11 -30.39 -9.78
N SER A 36 -11.82 -30.04 -9.79
CA SER A 36 -11.17 -29.26 -10.86
C SER A 36 -11.09 -30.03 -12.20
N TYR A 37 -11.11 -31.37 -12.19
CA TYR A 37 -11.27 -32.20 -13.40
C TYR A 37 -12.65 -32.06 -14.07
N THR A 38 -13.66 -31.57 -13.34
CA THR A 38 -15.06 -31.49 -13.84
C THR A 38 -15.40 -30.08 -14.36
N ILE A 39 -14.75 -29.04 -13.83
CA ILE A 39 -15.00 -27.63 -14.16
C ILE A 39 -14.22 -27.16 -15.41
N GLY A 40 -13.07 -27.79 -15.71
CA GLY A 40 -12.29 -27.52 -16.92
C GLY A 40 -13.06 -27.70 -18.24
N SER A 41 -14.15 -28.46 -18.24
CA SER A 41 -15.06 -28.65 -19.38
C SER A 41 -16.12 -27.55 -19.57
N PHE A 42 -16.34 -26.65 -18.59
CA PHE A 42 -17.47 -25.71 -18.63
C PHE A 42 -17.08 -24.27 -19.04
N PHE A 43 -15.84 -23.84 -18.85
CA PHE A 43 -15.40 -22.45 -19.08
C PHE A 43 -14.88 -22.12 -20.50
N ALA A 44 -14.87 -23.09 -21.42
CA ALA A 44 -14.51 -22.85 -22.82
C ALA A 44 -15.57 -22.06 -23.63
N ALA A 45 -16.70 -21.65 -23.02
CA ALA A 45 -17.83 -21.05 -23.71
C ALA A 45 -18.43 -19.84 -22.97
N SER A 46 -17.69 -18.75 -22.79
CA SER A 46 -18.25 -17.39 -22.92
C SER A 46 -17.16 -16.31 -22.82
N SER A 47 -17.07 -15.52 -23.87
CA SER A 47 -16.22 -14.34 -23.98
C SER A 47 -16.86 -13.15 -23.25
N HIS A 48 -16.19 -12.59 -22.26
CA HIS A 48 -16.09 -11.15 -21.92
C HIS A 48 -15.58 -10.97 -20.48
N ASP A 49 -14.30 -11.31 -20.21
CA ASP A 49 -13.46 -10.62 -19.22
C ASP A 49 -12.02 -11.21 -19.24
N LEU A 50 -11.09 -10.56 -19.94
CA LEU A 50 -9.70 -11.06 -20.07
C LEU A 50 -8.88 -10.87 -18.77
N ARG A 51 -9.31 -10.01 -17.85
CA ARG A 51 -8.59 -9.67 -16.61
C ARG A 51 -8.77 -10.70 -15.48
N THR A 52 -9.94 -11.33 -15.41
CA THR A 52 -10.24 -12.42 -14.48
C THR A 52 -9.77 -13.78 -15.01
N GLY A 53 -9.74 -13.96 -16.34
CA GLY A 53 -9.25 -15.18 -16.98
C GLY A 53 -7.75 -15.45 -16.74
N GLY A 54 -6.92 -14.39 -16.69
CA GLY A 54 -5.49 -14.51 -16.41
C GLY A 54 -5.20 -15.04 -15.00
N VAL A 55 -5.81 -14.47 -13.97
CA VAL A 55 -5.57 -14.87 -12.57
C VAL A 55 -6.14 -16.25 -12.25
N ILE A 56 -7.31 -16.61 -12.81
CA ILE A 56 -7.90 -17.95 -12.64
C ILE A 56 -7.04 -19.02 -13.34
N MET A 57 -6.54 -18.75 -14.55
CA MET A 57 -5.59 -19.64 -15.24
C MET A 57 -4.26 -19.73 -14.50
N THR A 58 -3.82 -18.67 -13.82
CA THR A 58 -2.60 -18.66 -13.01
C THR A 58 -2.77 -19.44 -11.71
N CYS A 59 -3.91 -19.36 -11.01
CA CYS A 59 -4.19 -20.22 -9.85
C CYS A 59 -4.30 -21.70 -10.24
N LEU A 60 -4.91 -22.01 -11.38
CA LEU A 60 -4.92 -23.36 -11.96
C LEU A 60 -3.50 -23.82 -12.33
N TRP A 61 -2.68 -22.91 -12.85
CA TRP A 61 -1.30 -23.16 -13.22
C TRP A 61 -0.40 -23.37 -12.01
N ILE A 62 -0.53 -22.58 -10.93
CA ILE A 62 0.18 -22.76 -9.64
C ILE A 62 -0.09 -24.17 -9.08
N LEU A 63 -1.35 -24.61 -9.06
CA LEU A 63 -1.74 -25.92 -8.55
C LEU A 63 -1.22 -27.08 -9.45
N LEU A 64 -1.26 -26.91 -10.77
CA LEU A 64 -0.72 -27.87 -11.74
C LEU A 64 0.83 -27.89 -11.82
N HIS A 65 1.50 -26.78 -11.53
CA HIS A 65 2.98 -26.69 -11.55
C HIS A 65 3.61 -27.28 -10.28
N LEU A 66 2.97 -27.10 -9.12
CA LEU A 66 3.44 -27.68 -7.86
C LEU A 66 3.37 -29.23 -7.87
N GLU A 67 2.39 -29.82 -8.57
CA GLU A 67 2.28 -31.27 -8.74
C GLU A 67 3.32 -31.84 -9.74
N LYS A 68 3.71 -31.06 -10.76
CA LYS A 68 4.65 -31.50 -11.82
C LYS A 68 6.13 -31.45 -11.43
N HIS A 69 6.50 -30.68 -10.42
CA HIS A 69 7.91 -30.45 -10.03
C HIS A 69 8.36 -31.19 -8.76
N SER A 70 7.58 -32.17 -8.29
CA SER A 70 7.88 -33.08 -7.17
C SER A 70 9.22 -33.85 -7.24
N ASN A 71 10.12 -33.60 -8.21
CA ASN A 71 11.29 -34.44 -8.40
C ASN A 71 12.60 -33.78 -8.86
N LYS A 72 12.80 -32.46 -8.68
CA LYS A 72 14.12 -31.85 -8.96
C LYS A 72 14.49 -30.69 -8.01
N ASP A 73 15.45 -31.00 -7.14
CA ASP A 73 16.48 -30.18 -6.48
C ASP A 73 16.26 -28.65 -6.43
N TRP A 74 15.82 -28.16 -5.28
CA TRP A 74 15.81 -26.74 -4.89
C TRP A 74 17.08 -26.42 -4.09
N GLN A 75 17.96 -25.54 -4.58
CA GLN A 75 19.06 -24.98 -3.77
C GLN A 75 19.22 -23.47 -4.01
N SER A 76 19.27 -22.73 -2.88
CA SER A 76 19.53 -21.29 -2.65
C SER A 76 18.40 -20.26 -2.89
N ILE A 77 17.85 -19.72 -1.78
CA ILE A 77 16.87 -18.62 -1.73
C ILE A 77 17.18 -17.75 -0.49
N GLN A 78 17.17 -16.41 -0.59
CA GLN A 78 17.37 -15.46 0.53
C GLN A 78 16.07 -15.27 1.35
N ILE A 79 16.14 -14.78 2.59
CA ILE A 79 14.99 -14.39 3.44
C ILE A 79 14.99 -12.86 3.64
N SER A 80 13.82 -12.21 3.54
CA SER A 80 13.47 -10.98 4.25
C SER A 80 12.56 -11.32 5.44
N CYS A 81 13.06 -11.11 6.66
CA CYS A 81 12.25 -11.20 7.87
C CYS A 81 11.44 -9.90 8.06
N MET A 82 10.16 -10.03 8.42
CA MET A 82 9.52 -9.14 9.39
C MET A 82 9.23 -9.95 10.66
N GLU A 83 9.37 -9.28 11.78
CA GLU A 83 9.68 -9.77 13.14
C GLU A 83 8.70 -10.80 13.71
N GLU A 84 9.25 -11.91 14.20
CA GLU A 84 9.23 -12.32 15.62
C GLU A 84 9.94 -13.67 15.74
N VAL A 85 11.19 -13.70 16.21
CA VAL A 85 11.75 -14.71 17.12
C VAL A 85 13.16 -14.25 17.54
N LEU A 86 13.40 -14.24 18.86
CA LEU A 86 14.66 -14.05 19.60
C LEU A 86 15.13 -12.62 19.92
N TYR A 87 14.39 -12.02 20.86
CA TYR A 87 14.98 -11.19 21.90
C TYR A 87 15.96 -12.02 22.76
N GLN A 88 17.27 -11.78 22.65
CA GLN A 88 18.20 -11.83 23.79
C GLN A 88 19.38 -10.87 23.57
N ARG A 89 19.09 -9.59 23.87
CA ARG A 89 19.93 -8.58 24.53
C ARG A 89 21.45 -8.56 24.23
N LEU A 90 21.91 -7.49 23.59
CA LEU A 90 23.10 -6.73 23.99
C LEU A 90 22.93 -5.24 23.60
N GLU A 91 23.08 -4.36 24.60
CA GLU A 91 22.96 -2.88 24.53
C GLU A 91 24.15 -2.27 23.75
N PHE A 92 24.05 -1.12 23.05
CA PHE A 92 24.05 0.20 23.68
C PHE A 92 23.69 1.41 22.77
N LYS A 93 22.97 2.35 23.42
CA LYS A 93 22.98 3.84 23.37
C LYS A 93 22.56 4.60 22.10
N MET A 94 21.42 5.27 22.29
CA MET A 94 20.84 6.43 21.59
C MET A 94 21.82 7.42 20.95
N ASN A 95 21.58 7.74 19.68
CA ASN A 95 21.11 9.06 19.24
C ASN A 95 20.63 8.97 17.77
N GLY A 96 19.33 9.08 17.53
CA GLY A 96 18.75 9.23 16.18
C GLY A 96 18.49 7.91 15.47
N ILE A 97 17.24 7.47 15.46
CA ILE A 97 16.74 6.23 14.87
C ILE A 97 17.10 6.16 13.38
N THR A 98 17.90 5.16 13.00
CA THR A 98 18.01 4.67 11.62
C THR A 98 17.72 3.17 11.69
N ILE A 99 16.59 2.73 11.10
CA ILE A 99 16.24 1.30 11.03
C ILE A 99 16.99 0.73 9.81
N SER A 100 18.05 -0.05 10.04
CA SER A 100 18.71 -0.82 8.99
C SER A 100 18.04 -2.19 8.86
N LYS A 101 17.38 -2.48 7.74
CA LYS A 101 16.99 -3.85 7.38
C LYS A 101 18.26 -4.66 7.13
N THR A 102 18.45 -5.78 7.84
CA THR A 102 19.60 -6.68 7.66
C THR A 102 19.19 -7.85 6.79
N TYR A 103 19.85 -8.04 5.65
CA TYR A 103 19.59 -9.15 4.72
C TYR A 103 20.62 -10.26 4.92
N TRP A 104 20.16 -11.50 5.05
CA TRP A 104 21.02 -12.67 5.20
C TRP A 104 21.09 -13.44 3.87
N ASN A 105 22.28 -13.84 3.46
CA ASN A 105 22.46 -14.77 2.34
C ASN A 105 22.22 -16.19 2.83
N LEU A 106 21.30 -16.90 2.18
CA LEU A 106 20.82 -18.19 2.67
C LEU A 106 20.81 -19.23 1.56
N GLN A 107 21.04 -20.47 1.96
CA GLN A 107 20.90 -21.64 1.11
C GLN A 107 19.71 -22.46 1.57
N VAL A 108 18.64 -22.50 0.77
CA VAL A 108 17.52 -23.43 1.01
C VAL A 108 18.01 -24.86 0.77
N LYS A 109 17.81 -25.72 1.76
CA LYS A 109 18.13 -27.16 1.73
C LYS A 109 16.91 -28.00 1.41
N ASP A 110 15.77 -27.63 1.99
CA ASP A 110 14.51 -28.37 1.83
C ASP A 110 13.31 -27.41 1.94
N VAL A 111 12.18 -27.83 1.38
CA VAL A 111 10.91 -27.08 1.41
C VAL A 111 9.81 -27.97 1.98
N ILE A 112 9.29 -27.58 3.13
CA ILE A 112 8.17 -28.24 3.80
C ILE A 112 6.88 -27.62 3.25
N PHE A 113 6.44 -28.11 2.09
CA PHE A 113 5.25 -27.59 1.41
C PHE A 113 3.97 -27.64 2.25
N GLN A 114 3.86 -28.61 3.17
CA GLN A 114 2.70 -28.76 4.05
C GLN A 114 2.57 -27.59 5.04
N GLU A 115 3.70 -27.00 5.41
CA GLU A 115 3.79 -25.91 6.39
C GLU A 115 4.10 -24.57 5.74
N LEU A 116 4.33 -24.57 4.41
CA LEU A 116 4.81 -23.43 3.63
C LEU A 116 6.06 -22.80 4.24
N GLN A 117 6.97 -23.66 4.68
CA GLN A 117 8.26 -23.29 5.24
C GLN A 117 9.42 -23.85 4.42
N ALA A 118 10.58 -23.24 4.53
CA ALA A 118 11.83 -23.76 4.01
C ALA A 118 12.85 -23.93 5.12
N VAL A 119 13.63 -25.01 5.04
CA VAL A 119 14.81 -25.23 5.85
C VAL A 119 15.99 -24.56 5.16
N VAL A 120 16.63 -23.61 5.84
CA VAL A 120 17.72 -22.79 5.31
C VAL A 120 18.99 -22.90 6.15
N ASP A 121 20.12 -22.84 5.47
CA ASP A 121 21.44 -22.62 6.06
C ASP A 121 21.87 -21.17 5.82
N ILE A 122 22.47 -20.52 6.83
CA ILE A 122 22.99 -19.15 6.73
C ILE A 122 24.40 -19.18 6.13
N VAL A 123 24.58 -18.61 4.93
CA VAL A 123 25.84 -18.70 4.15
C VAL A 123 26.84 -17.60 4.51
N ALA A 124 26.42 -16.50 5.15
CA ALA A 124 27.33 -15.49 5.66
C ALA A 124 26.73 -14.71 6.84
N VAL A 125 27.39 -14.76 7.99
CA VAL A 125 27.19 -13.84 9.12
C VAL A 125 28.37 -12.87 9.10
N GLN A 126 28.11 -11.55 9.13
CA GLN A 126 29.19 -10.55 9.13
C GLN A 126 29.90 -10.38 10.48
N ASP A 127 29.56 -11.15 11.52
CA ASP A 127 30.25 -11.15 12.81
C ASP A 127 30.13 -12.52 13.51
N ASP A 128 31.09 -12.84 14.40
CA ASP A 128 31.21 -14.10 15.17
C ASP A 128 29.99 -14.39 16.08
N ILE A 129 28.87 -14.80 15.49
CA ILE A 129 27.67 -15.26 16.20
C ILE A 129 27.43 -16.74 15.86
N SER A 130 27.45 -17.59 16.89
CA SER A 130 27.10 -19.01 16.77
C SER A 130 25.58 -19.18 16.72
N LEU A 131 24.99 -19.02 15.52
CA LEU A 131 23.61 -19.41 15.24
C LEU A 131 23.51 -20.91 14.97
N ALA A 132 22.32 -21.49 15.12
CA ALA A 132 22.09 -22.88 14.74
C ALA A 132 22.33 -23.04 13.23
N GLU A 133 22.88 -24.18 12.79
CA GLU A 133 23.22 -24.38 11.36
C GLU A 133 21.99 -24.38 10.44
N GLN A 134 20.80 -24.69 10.98
CA GLN A 134 19.55 -24.81 10.23
C GLN A 134 18.41 -24.03 10.88
N HIS A 135 17.66 -23.29 10.07
CA HIS A 135 16.48 -22.54 10.48
C HIS A 135 15.28 -22.85 9.57
N GLU A 136 14.09 -22.87 10.15
CA GLU A 136 12.83 -22.96 9.41
C GLU A 136 12.25 -21.56 9.25
N VAL A 137 11.88 -21.21 8.01
CA VAL A 137 11.33 -19.89 7.69
C VAL A 137 10.12 -19.97 6.76
N PRO A 138 9.16 -19.04 6.87
CA PRO A 138 8.05 -18.97 5.93
C PRO A 138 8.53 -18.73 4.49
N LEU A 139 7.90 -19.41 3.53
CA LEU A 139 8.18 -19.20 2.10
C LEU A 139 7.89 -17.76 1.66
N THR A 140 6.90 -17.10 2.26
CA THR A 140 6.55 -15.69 1.98
C THR A 140 7.69 -14.72 2.33
N SER A 141 8.62 -15.15 3.18
CA SER A 141 9.80 -14.38 3.52
C SER A 141 10.93 -14.55 2.50
N LEU A 142 10.83 -15.44 1.49
CA LEU A 142 11.98 -15.81 0.66
C LEU A 142 12.12 -15.08 -0.69
N TYR A 143 13.26 -14.47 -1.00
CA TYR A 143 13.54 -13.79 -2.28
C TYR A 143 14.64 -14.51 -3.09
N PRO A 144 14.38 -14.91 -4.35
CA PRO A 144 15.40 -15.53 -5.19
C PRO A 144 16.49 -14.53 -5.60
N THR A 145 17.76 -14.93 -5.47
CA THR A 145 18.88 -14.12 -5.99
C THR A 145 19.06 -14.32 -7.50
N LYS A 146 19.49 -13.26 -8.20
CA LYS A 146 19.76 -13.31 -9.65
C LYS A 146 20.91 -14.26 -10.03
N LYS A 147 21.83 -14.55 -9.11
CA LYS A 147 23.00 -15.41 -9.32
C LYS A 147 22.83 -16.71 -8.54
N GLN A 148 22.34 -17.73 -9.23
CA GLN A 148 22.20 -19.09 -8.68
C GLN A 148 23.34 -19.98 -9.18
N GLU A 149 23.82 -20.89 -8.33
CA GLU A 149 24.84 -21.88 -8.71
C GLU A 149 24.33 -22.82 -9.81
N HIS A 150 23.05 -23.20 -9.73
CA HIS A 150 22.38 -24.05 -10.71
C HIS A 150 21.72 -23.23 -11.82
N LYS A 151 22.37 -23.18 -12.98
CA LYS A 151 21.88 -22.51 -14.20
C LYS A 151 20.59 -23.10 -14.80
N THR A 152 20.12 -24.23 -14.28
CA THR A 152 18.91 -24.94 -14.73
C THR A 152 17.65 -24.55 -13.96
N LEU A 153 17.78 -23.81 -12.86
CA LEU A 153 16.64 -23.35 -12.08
C LEU A 153 15.97 -22.16 -12.75
N ASP A 154 14.64 -22.22 -12.85
CA ASP A 154 13.84 -21.09 -13.32
C ASP A 154 13.69 -20.07 -12.19
N ILE A 155 14.65 -19.14 -12.12
CA ILE A 155 14.70 -18.07 -11.11
C ILE A 155 13.46 -17.17 -11.26
N TYR A 156 13.08 -16.87 -12.50
CA TYR A 156 11.94 -16.00 -12.79
C TYR A 156 10.63 -16.66 -12.41
N GLY A 157 10.44 -17.93 -12.76
CA GLY A 157 9.28 -18.73 -12.34
C GLY A 157 9.19 -18.85 -10.82
N THR A 158 10.32 -19.10 -10.15
CA THR A 158 10.37 -19.17 -8.68
C THR A 158 9.98 -17.84 -8.03
N ALA A 159 10.56 -16.73 -8.49
CA ALA A 159 10.24 -15.40 -7.97
C ALA A 159 8.76 -15.09 -8.15
N ASN A 160 8.23 -15.32 -9.35
CA ASN A 160 6.82 -15.12 -9.66
C ASN A 160 5.89 -15.99 -8.78
N CYS A 161 6.23 -17.25 -8.52
CA CYS A 161 5.45 -18.10 -7.62
C CYS A 161 5.46 -17.58 -6.17
N LEU A 162 6.60 -17.12 -5.67
CA LEU A 162 6.72 -16.55 -4.33
C LEU A 162 5.95 -15.23 -4.20
N ASP A 163 5.97 -14.40 -5.24
CA ASP A 163 5.20 -13.15 -5.28
C ASP A 163 3.69 -13.41 -5.31
N GLN A 164 3.25 -14.44 -6.04
CA GLN A 164 1.85 -14.88 -6.04
C GLN A 164 1.42 -15.43 -4.67
N LEU A 165 2.29 -16.21 -4.01
CA LEU A 165 2.05 -16.72 -2.67
C LEU A 165 1.92 -15.57 -1.65
N ARG A 166 2.82 -14.59 -1.72
CA ARG A 166 2.75 -13.37 -0.91
C ARG A 166 1.45 -12.62 -1.16
N PHE A 167 1.12 -12.38 -2.42
CA PHE A 167 -0.10 -11.69 -2.79
C PHE A 167 -1.34 -12.36 -2.16
N PHE A 168 -1.40 -13.70 -2.24
CA PHE A 168 -2.49 -14.47 -1.65
C PHE A 168 -2.59 -14.24 -0.12
N TYR A 169 -1.51 -14.46 0.62
CA TYR A 169 -1.55 -14.36 2.09
C TYR A 169 -1.64 -12.93 2.62
N VAL A 170 -1.13 -11.95 1.88
CA VAL A 170 -1.16 -10.54 2.28
C VAL A 170 -2.52 -9.89 1.97
N HIS A 171 -3.14 -10.24 0.84
CA HIS A 171 -4.30 -9.52 0.32
C HIS A 171 -5.61 -10.32 0.25
N LEU A 172 -5.56 -11.64 0.10
CA LEU A 172 -6.76 -12.48 -0.09
C LEU A 172 -7.13 -13.32 1.12
N TRP A 173 -6.13 -13.88 1.81
CA TRP A 173 -6.33 -14.68 3.01
C TRP A 173 -6.83 -13.81 4.16
N ARG A 174 -7.73 -14.34 4.98
CA ARG A 174 -8.26 -13.68 6.19
C ARG A 174 -7.92 -14.51 7.42
N PRO A 175 -7.78 -13.87 8.61
CA PRO A 175 -7.43 -14.60 9.83
C PRO A 175 -8.39 -15.74 10.21
N TRP A 176 -9.67 -15.63 9.87
CA TRP A 176 -10.71 -16.63 10.17
C TRP A 176 -10.90 -17.70 9.08
N ASP A 177 -10.20 -17.61 7.93
CA ASP A 177 -10.35 -18.61 6.87
C ASP A 177 -9.80 -19.99 7.28
N CYS A 178 -8.94 -20.04 8.30
CA CYS A 178 -8.46 -21.30 8.87
C CYS A 178 -9.56 -22.10 9.58
N ASP A 179 -10.65 -21.44 9.99
CA ASP A 179 -11.76 -22.02 10.75
C ASP A 179 -12.87 -22.61 9.83
N ASP A 180 -12.86 -22.31 8.52
CA ASP A 180 -13.91 -22.74 7.55
C ASP A 180 -13.62 -24.13 6.97
N GLU A 181 -13.97 -25.18 7.73
CA GLU A 181 -13.60 -26.58 7.43
C GLU A 181 -14.39 -27.26 6.28
N ASN A 182 -15.47 -26.64 5.78
CA ASN A 182 -16.48 -27.34 4.96
C ASN A 182 -16.92 -26.60 3.69
N GLN A 183 -16.14 -25.62 3.22
CA GLN A 183 -16.57 -24.72 2.16
C GLN A 183 -15.51 -24.60 1.07
N ASP A 184 -15.92 -24.66 -0.20
CA ASP A 184 -15.04 -24.36 -1.33
C ASP A 184 -14.68 -22.86 -1.29
N TRP A 185 -13.57 -22.58 -0.60
CA TRP A 185 -13.04 -21.24 -0.40
C TRP A 185 -12.86 -20.51 -1.74
N LEU A 186 -12.50 -21.25 -2.80
CA LEU A 186 -12.23 -20.71 -4.12
C LEU A 186 -13.52 -20.18 -4.76
N LEU A 187 -14.60 -20.96 -4.68
CA LEU A 187 -15.91 -20.53 -5.18
C LEU A 187 -16.52 -19.39 -4.36
N LEU A 188 -16.28 -19.36 -3.05
CA LEU A 188 -16.94 -18.41 -2.15
C LEU A 188 -16.20 -17.08 -2.02
N HIS A 189 -14.87 -17.11 -1.93
CA HIS A 189 -14.09 -15.94 -1.53
C HIS A 189 -13.19 -15.39 -2.63
N LEU A 190 -12.59 -16.24 -3.48
CA LEU A 190 -11.54 -15.81 -4.41
C LEU A 190 -11.98 -14.62 -5.27
N LYS A 191 -13.13 -14.77 -5.95
CA LYS A 191 -13.64 -13.73 -6.85
C LYS A 191 -13.96 -12.43 -6.09
N ALA A 192 -14.68 -12.53 -4.97
CA ALA A 192 -15.13 -11.37 -4.21
C ALA A 192 -13.95 -10.60 -3.63
N ARG A 193 -12.93 -11.29 -3.11
CA ARG A 193 -11.76 -10.67 -2.48
C ARG A 193 -10.75 -10.13 -3.49
N LEU A 194 -10.56 -10.80 -4.63
CA LEU A 194 -9.82 -10.23 -5.77
C LEU A 194 -10.48 -8.95 -6.26
N GLN A 195 -11.81 -8.99 -6.45
CA GLN A 195 -12.56 -7.82 -6.87
C GLN A 195 -12.42 -6.69 -5.84
N LEU A 196 -12.59 -6.97 -4.54
CA LEU A 196 -12.38 -5.99 -3.48
C LEU A 196 -10.96 -5.40 -3.52
N TYR A 197 -9.93 -6.21 -3.71
CA TYR A 197 -8.55 -5.75 -3.84
C TYR A 197 -8.39 -4.76 -5.01
N TYR A 198 -8.83 -5.15 -6.22
CA TYR A 198 -8.72 -4.26 -7.38
C TYR A 198 -9.62 -3.02 -7.26
N ASP A 199 -10.80 -3.14 -6.67
CA ASP A 199 -11.69 -2.02 -6.40
C ASP A 199 -11.02 -0.99 -5.47
N MET A 200 -10.27 -1.45 -4.46
CA MET A 200 -9.48 -0.58 -3.58
C MET A 200 -8.29 0.07 -4.29
N GLN A 201 -7.62 -0.63 -5.22
CA GLN A 201 -6.45 -0.10 -5.95
C GLN A 201 -6.84 0.88 -7.05
N THR A 202 -7.89 0.54 -7.80
CA THR A 202 -8.38 1.36 -8.93
C THR A 202 -9.22 2.55 -8.47
N GLY A 203 -9.52 2.66 -7.18
CA GLY A 203 -10.31 3.75 -6.62
C GLY A 203 -11.80 3.64 -6.91
N ALA A 204 -12.30 2.45 -7.26
CA ALA A 204 -13.74 2.19 -7.32
C ALA A 204 -14.40 2.31 -5.94
N ILE A 205 -13.62 2.10 -4.87
CA ILE A 205 -14.02 2.36 -3.48
C ILE A 205 -13.35 3.66 -3.01
N LEU A 206 -14.11 4.47 -2.26
CA LEU A 206 -13.58 5.67 -1.61
C LEU A 206 -12.41 5.31 -0.69
N HIS A 207 -11.40 6.20 -0.63
CA HIS A 207 -10.18 5.92 0.12
C HIS A 207 -10.48 5.62 1.60
N GLU A 208 -11.36 6.39 2.23
CA GLU A 208 -11.81 6.16 3.61
C GLU A 208 -12.37 4.75 3.83
N THR A 209 -13.23 4.27 2.92
CA THR A 209 -13.80 2.92 3.04
C THR A 209 -12.72 1.85 2.84
N GLY A 210 -11.81 2.05 1.89
CA GLY A 210 -10.67 1.15 1.69
C GLY A 210 -9.71 1.12 2.89
N GLN A 211 -9.47 2.27 3.51
CA GLN A 211 -8.66 2.41 4.73
C GLN A 211 -9.33 1.74 5.91
N HIS A 212 -10.65 1.93 6.08
CA HIS A 212 -11.44 1.24 7.11
C HIS A 212 -11.33 -0.28 6.99
N ILE A 213 -11.46 -0.82 5.78
CA ILE A 213 -11.27 -2.27 5.52
C ILE A 213 -9.86 -2.71 5.90
N ARG A 214 -8.82 -1.94 5.55
CA ARG A 214 -7.43 -2.26 5.90
C ARG A 214 -7.21 -2.29 7.41
N LEU A 215 -7.73 -1.31 8.14
CA LEU A 215 -7.64 -1.23 9.60
C LEU A 215 -8.36 -2.41 10.28
N LEU A 216 -9.56 -2.76 9.81
CA LEU A 216 -10.27 -3.95 10.28
C LEU A 216 -9.44 -5.23 10.08
N LEU A 217 -8.81 -5.39 8.91
CA LEU A 217 -7.98 -6.56 8.61
C LEU A 217 -6.66 -6.59 9.39
N GLU A 218 -6.09 -5.44 9.69
CA GLU A 218 -4.91 -5.30 10.54
C GLU A 218 -5.25 -5.65 11.99
N GLU A 219 -6.32 -5.06 12.54
CA GLU A 219 -6.85 -5.39 13.86
C GLU A 219 -7.17 -6.89 13.98
N ALA A 220 -7.79 -7.49 12.96
CA ALA A 220 -8.09 -8.91 12.96
C ALA A 220 -6.83 -9.78 13.00
N ARG A 221 -5.74 -9.37 12.33
CA ARG A 221 -4.46 -10.09 12.36
C ARG A 221 -3.80 -10.00 13.73
N GLU A 222 -3.83 -8.83 14.37
CA GLU A 222 -3.34 -8.66 15.74
C GLU A 222 -4.13 -9.48 16.75
N ILE A 223 -5.46 -9.49 16.64
CA ILE A 223 -6.34 -10.29 17.49
C ILE A 223 -6.04 -11.78 17.32
N GLU A 224 -5.90 -12.27 16.09
CA GLU A 224 -5.60 -13.66 15.83
C GLU A 224 -4.22 -14.06 16.38
N HIS A 225 -3.21 -13.18 16.27
CA HIS A 225 -1.90 -13.39 16.88
C HIS A 225 -2.01 -13.51 18.41
N LYS A 226 -2.71 -12.57 19.07
CA LYS A 226 -2.96 -12.62 20.53
C LYS A 226 -3.69 -13.90 20.95
N ILE A 227 -4.70 -14.32 20.19
CA ILE A 227 -5.43 -15.58 20.43
C ILE A 227 -4.47 -16.78 20.32
N GLN A 228 -3.56 -16.80 19.34
CA GLN A 228 -2.60 -17.89 19.18
C GLN A 228 -1.55 -17.92 20.30
N VAL A 229 -1.05 -16.77 20.74
CA VAL A 229 -0.12 -16.67 21.88
C VAL A 229 -0.80 -17.19 23.15
N ALA A 230 -1.99 -16.68 23.47
CA ALA A 230 -2.73 -17.09 24.65
C ALA A 230 -3.13 -18.58 24.62
N LYS A 231 -3.45 -19.14 23.43
CA LYS A 231 -3.66 -20.60 23.27
C LYS A 231 -2.40 -21.41 23.62
N LYS A 232 -1.21 -20.96 23.23
CA LYS A 232 0.07 -21.62 23.55
C LYS A 232 0.40 -21.52 25.04
N GLU A 233 0.07 -20.40 25.69
CA GLU A 233 0.28 -20.20 27.11
C GLU A 233 -0.69 -21.04 27.97
N ALA A 234 -1.93 -21.21 27.51
CA ALA A 234 -2.95 -22.02 28.18
C ALA A 234 -2.70 -23.54 28.15
N ASP A 235 -1.74 -24.03 27.35
CA ASP A 235 -1.24 -25.41 27.41
C ASP A 235 -0.37 -25.67 28.67
N THR A 236 -0.09 -24.63 29.47
CA THR A 236 0.46 -24.75 30.82
C THR A 236 -0.67 -24.76 31.86
N ASP A 237 -0.63 -25.67 32.84
CA ASP A 237 -1.75 -26.10 33.70
C ASP A 237 -2.41 -25.04 34.63
N GLU A 238 -2.20 -23.74 34.44
CA GLU A 238 -2.80 -22.65 35.23
C GLU A 238 -3.63 -21.70 34.35
N ILE A 239 -4.93 -22.00 34.21
CA ILE A 239 -5.89 -21.10 33.55
C ILE A 239 -6.34 -20.05 34.58
N ASP A 240 -5.82 -18.83 34.46
CA ASP A 240 -6.32 -17.65 35.20
C ASP A 240 -7.71 -17.22 34.65
N GLU A 241 -8.64 -16.85 35.53
CA GLU A 241 -9.96 -16.34 35.17
C GLU A 241 -9.86 -15.04 34.33
N ASN A 242 -8.83 -14.22 34.56
CA ASN A 242 -8.59 -13.01 33.78
C ASN A 242 -8.18 -13.33 32.34
N ASN A 243 -7.31 -14.33 32.14
CA ASN A 243 -6.88 -14.77 30.81
C ASN A 243 -8.07 -15.35 30.01
N ALA A 244 -8.99 -16.04 30.69
CA ALA A 244 -10.21 -16.56 30.05
C ALA A 244 -11.16 -15.44 29.60
N LEU A 245 -11.28 -14.36 30.39
CA LEU A 245 -12.08 -13.18 30.03
C LEU A 245 -11.48 -12.45 28.83
N GLU A 246 -10.16 -12.17 28.85
CA GLU A 246 -9.47 -11.51 27.73
C GLU A 246 -9.59 -12.33 26.43
N MET A 247 -9.45 -13.66 26.52
CA MET A 247 -9.67 -14.55 25.37
C MET A 247 -11.10 -14.49 24.83
N MET A 248 -12.10 -14.43 25.71
CA MET A 248 -13.49 -14.28 25.30
C MET A 248 -13.73 -12.93 24.60
N GLU A 249 -13.19 -11.83 25.12
CA GLU A 249 -13.29 -10.49 24.52
C GLU A 249 -12.64 -10.44 23.13
N LEU A 250 -11.44 -11.02 22.99
CA LEU A 250 -10.74 -11.14 21.71
C LEU A 250 -11.56 -11.94 20.68
N GLN A 251 -12.17 -13.06 21.09
CA GLN A 251 -13.03 -13.86 20.21
C GLN A 251 -14.29 -13.11 19.77
N ILE A 252 -14.95 -12.39 20.69
CA ILE A 252 -16.13 -11.58 20.35
C ILE A 252 -15.75 -10.51 19.33
N ARG A 253 -14.65 -9.80 19.56
CA ARG A 253 -14.18 -8.75 18.66
C ARG A 253 -13.81 -9.32 17.28
N ARG A 254 -13.18 -10.50 17.22
CA ARG A 254 -12.88 -11.20 15.96
C ARG A 254 -14.14 -11.47 15.14
N GLU A 255 -15.23 -11.94 15.77
CA GLU A 255 -16.50 -12.22 15.09
C GLU A 255 -17.25 -10.95 14.65
N GLU A 256 -17.09 -9.83 15.39
CA GLU A 256 -17.57 -8.52 14.93
C GLU A 256 -16.87 -8.07 13.65
N ILE A 257 -15.54 -8.12 13.65
CA ILE A 257 -14.74 -7.73 12.49
C ILE A 257 -15.03 -8.64 11.29
N LYS A 258 -15.14 -9.97 11.49
CA LYS A 258 -15.50 -10.92 10.43
C LYS A 258 -16.79 -10.52 9.73
N ARG A 259 -17.87 -10.28 10.49
CA ARG A 259 -19.17 -9.88 9.94
C ARG A 259 -19.09 -8.54 9.20
N GLU A 260 -18.35 -7.58 9.72
CA GLU A 260 -18.20 -6.28 9.09
C GLU A 260 -17.46 -6.37 7.75
N VAL A 261 -16.36 -7.14 7.72
CA VAL A 261 -15.60 -7.37 6.49
C VAL A 261 -16.42 -8.16 5.47
N GLU A 262 -17.18 -9.18 5.86
CA GLU A 262 -18.06 -9.93 4.96
C GLU A 262 -19.12 -9.04 4.27
N ILE A 263 -19.71 -8.09 5.02
CA ILE A 263 -20.62 -7.09 4.47
C ILE A 263 -19.90 -6.21 3.45
N LEU A 264 -18.67 -5.79 3.76
CA LEU A 264 -17.87 -4.94 2.88
C LEU A 264 -17.28 -5.69 1.68
N GLU A 265 -17.11 -7.01 1.75
CA GLU A 265 -16.69 -7.84 0.61
C GLU A 265 -17.80 -7.91 -0.46
N ASN A 266 -19.07 -7.86 -0.07
CA ASN A 266 -20.20 -7.82 -1.01
C ASN A 266 -20.35 -6.42 -1.65
N PRO A 267 -20.20 -6.26 -2.98
CA PRO A 267 -20.27 -4.96 -3.64
C PRO A 267 -21.59 -4.21 -3.44
N LEU A 268 -22.72 -4.92 -3.42
CA LEU A 268 -24.03 -4.30 -3.24
C LEU A 268 -24.17 -3.73 -1.82
N MET A 269 -23.78 -4.51 -0.81
CA MET A 269 -23.86 -4.10 0.59
C MET A 269 -22.89 -2.97 0.90
N ARG A 270 -21.65 -3.05 0.38
CA ARG A 270 -20.67 -1.97 0.45
C ARG A 270 -21.24 -0.65 -0.07
N ASN A 271 -21.87 -0.67 -1.25
CA ASN A 271 -22.49 0.52 -1.83
C ASN A 271 -23.64 1.08 -0.97
N LEU A 272 -24.40 0.23 -0.28
CA LEU A 272 -25.43 0.68 0.66
C LEU A 272 -24.83 1.33 1.92
N VAL A 273 -23.72 0.79 2.45
CA VAL A 273 -23.00 1.39 3.57
C VAL A 273 -22.48 2.77 3.19
N VAL A 274 -21.81 2.89 2.03
CA VAL A 274 -21.34 4.17 1.49
C VAL A 274 -22.50 5.14 1.27
N LYS A 275 -23.62 4.67 0.70
CA LYS A 275 -24.83 5.50 0.52
C LYS A 275 -25.37 6.02 1.85
N LYS A 276 -25.44 5.18 2.89
CA LYS A 276 -25.89 5.58 4.22
C LYS A 276 -24.94 6.62 4.84
N MET A 277 -23.63 6.46 4.68
CA MET A 277 -22.64 7.44 5.10
C MET A 277 -22.85 8.78 4.38
N TYR A 278 -23.04 8.74 3.06
CA TYR A 278 -23.36 9.92 2.26
C TYR A 278 -24.67 10.58 2.73
N GLU A 279 -25.74 9.81 2.98
CA GLU A 279 -27.00 10.33 3.52
C GLU A 279 -26.83 10.99 4.89
N ALA A 280 -25.96 10.45 5.76
CA ALA A 280 -25.63 11.07 7.04
C ALA A 280 -24.89 12.42 6.84
N VAL A 281 -23.97 12.49 5.88
CA VAL A 281 -23.30 13.74 5.48
C VAL A 281 -24.32 14.74 4.90
N GLN A 282 -25.25 14.30 4.05
CA GLN A 282 -26.32 15.16 3.52
C GLN A 282 -27.27 15.65 4.61
N ALA A 283 -27.60 14.80 5.59
CA ALA A 283 -28.38 15.21 6.76
C ALA A 283 -27.62 16.25 7.61
N LYS A 284 -26.29 16.15 7.72
CA LYS A 284 -25.46 17.21 8.31
C LYS A 284 -25.55 18.50 7.49
N ARG A 285 -25.52 18.43 6.15
CA ARG A 285 -25.69 19.62 5.25
C ARG A 285 -27.00 20.35 5.49
N GLN A 286 -28.11 19.61 5.54
CA GLN A 286 -29.45 20.19 5.71
C GLN A 286 -29.65 20.86 7.07
N LYS A 287 -28.87 20.47 8.07
CA LYS A 287 -28.91 21.08 9.41
C LYS A 287 -28.05 22.35 9.53
N ARG A 288 -27.19 22.66 8.56
CA ARG A 288 -26.35 23.85 8.61
C ARG A 288 -27.16 25.08 8.24
N GLU A 289 -26.97 26.15 9.02
CA GLU A 289 -27.54 27.47 8.72
C GLU A 289 -26.79 28.17 7.57
N HIS A 290 -25.52 27.83 7.36
CA HIS A 290 -24.64 28.45 6.36
C HIS A 290 -24.27 27.49 5.24
N LEU A 291 -24.22 28.00 4.01
CA LEU A 291 -23.88 27.24 2.79
C LEU A 291 -22.40 26.89 2.67
N GLN A 292 -21.53 27.72 3.25
CA GLN A 292 -20.08 27.53 3.30
C GLN A 292 -19.58 27.97 4.66
N GLU A 293 -18.82 27.10 5.33
CA GLU A 293 -18.18 27.41 6.60
C GLU A 293 -16.66 27.34 6.43
N ALA A 294 -15.97 28.19 7.19
CA ALA A 294 -14.52 28.15 7.31
C ALA A 294 -14.16 27.52 8.66
N CYS A 295 -13.36 26.46 8.65
CA CYS A 295 -12.83 25.84 9.86
C CYS A 295 -11.40 26.32 10.09
N PHE A 296 -11.16 26.95 11.22
CA PHE A 296 -9.88 27.48 11.65
C PHE A 296 -9.18 26.49 12.59
N VAL A 297 -8.12 25.85 12.11
CA VAL A 297 -7.35 24.84 12.86
C VAL A 297 -6.24 25.52 13.64
N TRP A 298 -6.37 25.54 14.97
CA TRP A 298 -5.43 26.22 15.89
C TRP A 298 -4.84 25.23 16.89
N LEU A 299 -3.52 25.00 16.78
CA LEU A 299 -2.78 24.08 17.66
C LEU A 299 -2.51 24.67 19.06
N GLY A 300 -2.95 25.89 19.33
CA GLY A 300 -2.70 26.61 20.57
C GLY A 300 -1.60 27.68 20.43
N GLY A 301 -1.59 28.63 21.36
CA GLY A 301 -0.67 29.76 21.37
C GLY A 301 -1.21 30.91 22.24
N THR A 302 -0.54 32.05 22.20
CA THR A 302 -0.95 33.25 22.95
C THR A 302 -2.13 33.97 22.28
N VAL A 303 -2.82 34.83 23.03
CA VAL A 303 -3.94 35.63 22.51
C VAL A 303 -3.47 36.58 21.41
N ASP A 304 -2.29 37.19 21.57
CA ASP A 304 -1.73 38.11 20.58
C ASP A 304 -1.39 37.40 19.26
N GLU A 305 -0.82 36.19 19.33
CA GLU A 305 -0.57 35.35 18.14
C GLU A 305 -1.88 34.99 17.42
N PHE A 306 -2.90 34.61 18.17
CA PHE A 306 -4.21 34.28 17.63
C PHE A 306 -4.84 35.48 16.90
N ILE A 307 -4.82 36.67 17.51
CA ILE A 307 -5.33 37.91 16.89
C ILE A 307 -4.54 38.26 15.63
N ASN A 308 -3.21 38.12 15.68
CA ASN A 308 -2.35 38.40 14.53
C ASN A 308 -2.68 37.48 13.34
N ILE A 309 -2.85 36.18 13.58
CA ILE A 309 -3.19 35.21 12.52
C ILE A 309 -4.58 35.48 11.97
N LEU A 310 -5.58 35.73 12.82
CA LEU A 310 -6.93 36.09 12.35
C LEU A 310 -6.92 37.36 11.49
N THR A 311 -6.06 38.32 11.81
CA THR A 311 -5.88 39.53 11.00
C THR A 311 -5.34 39.20 9.61
N GLN A 312 -4.41 38.24 9.50
CA GLN A 312 -3.94 37.74 8.21
C GLN A 312 -5.03 37.00 7.43
N VAL A 313 -5.79 36.13 8.10
CA VAL A 313 -6.91 35.39 7.49
C VAL A 313 -7.96 36.31 6.87
N ARG A 314 -8.23 37.44 7.53
CA ARG A 314 -9.17 38.45 7.03
C ARG A 314 -8.78 39.00 5.65
N SER A 315 -7.51 38.92 5.25
CA SER A 315 -7.06 39.42 3.94
C SER A 315 -7.53 38.56 2.77
N PHE A 316 -7.82 37.28 3.00
CA PHE A 316 -8.11 36.32 1.93
C PHE A 316 -9.43 35.55 2.11
N ILE A 317 -10.18 35.79 3.18
CA ILE A 317 -11.52 35.25 3.42
C ILE A 317 -12.56 36.36 3.41
N GLN A 318 -13.74 36.06 2.87
CA GLN A 318 -14.84 37.02 2.86
C GLN A 318 -15.30 37.32 4.30
N PRO A 319 -15.50 38.60 4.68
CA PRO A 319 -15.89 38.97 6.04
C PRO A 319 -17.20 38.35 6.54
N THR A 320 -18.05 37.86 5.64
CA THR A 320 -19.34 37.24 5.93
C THR A 320 -19.26 35.72 6.13
N THR A 321 -18.07 35.12 6.02
CA THR A 321 -17.89 33.68 6.15
C THR A 321 -18.00 33.27 7.62
N TYR A 322 -18.79 32.23 7.90
CA TYR A 322 -18.92 31.70 9.26
C TYR A 322 -17.66 30.93 9.65
N LEU A 323 -17.03 31.30 10.76
CA LEU A 323 -15.76 30.73 11.23
C LEU A 323 -15.99 29.80 12.44
N LYS A 324 -15.58 28.54 12.34
CA LYS A 324 -15.48 27.59 13.45
C LYS A 324 -14.03 27.39 13.83
N THR A 325 -13.74 27.01 15.07
CA THR A 325 -12.38 26.67 15.50
C THR A 325 -12.28 25.18 15.83
N CYS A 326 -11.17 24.55 15.45
CA CYS A 326 -10.86 23.17 15.81
C CYS A 326 -9.39 23.05 16.28
N PRO A 327 -9.12 22.18 17.27
CA PRO A 327 -7.76 21.98 17.77
C PRO A 327 -6.92 21.08 16.85
N LEU A 328 -7.56 20.17 16.10
CA LEU A 328 -6.92 19.17 15.26
C LEU A 328 -7.41 19.28 13.81
N LEU A 329 -6.51 18.99 12.87
CA LEU A 329 -6.85 18.97 11.44
C LEU A 329 -7.85 17.87 11.10
N GLN A 330 -7.66 16.66 11.64
CA GLN A 330 -8.57 15.55 11.36
C GLN A 330 -10.01 15.89 11.75
N ASP A 331 -10.23 16.46 12.94
CA ASP A 331 -11.56 16.89 13.38
C ASP A 331 -12.20 17.92 12.43
N ALA A 332 -11.38 18.81 11.87
CA ALA A 332 -11.83 19.80 10.90
C ALA A 332 -12.24 19.14 9.58
N LEU A 333 -11.49 18.16 9.11
CA LEU A 333 -11.79 17.40 7.89
C LEU A 333 -13.03 16.51 8.05
N ASP A 334 -13.20 15.86 9.20
CA ASP A 334 -14.35 14.99 9.49
C ASP A 334 -15.67 15.78 9.62
N GLN A 335 -15.57 17.04 10.01
CA GLN A 335 -16.70 17.97 10.08
C GLN A 335 -16.93 18.72 8.78
N ALA A 336 -15.91 18.81 7.91
CA ALA A 336 -15.97 19.53 6.65
C ALA A 336 -17.01 18.91 5.72
N ILE A 337 -17.50 19.75 4.82
CA ILE A 337 -18.45 19.40 3.78
C ILE A 337 -17.92 19.96 2.46
N ALA A 338 -18.32 19.33 1.35
CA ALA A 338 -18.02 19.80 0.00
C ALA A 338 -18.17 21.33 -0.15
N GLY A 339 -17.06 22.00 -0.45
CA GLY A 339 -17.02 23.46 -0.63
C GLY A 339 -16.55 24.27 0.58
N ASP A 340 -16.40 23.67 1.76
CA ASP A 340 -15.86 24.33 2.95
C ASP A 340 -14.38 24.71 2.77
N ILE A 341 -13.92 25.61 3.65
CA ILE A 341 -12.55 26.11 3.70
C ILE A 341 -11.91 25.69 5.02
N VAL A 342 -10.86 24.87 4.96
CA VAL A 342 -10.05 24.52 6.13
C VAL A 342 -8.81 25.41 6.15
N ILE A 343 -8.67 26.20 7.20
CA ILE A 343 -7.58 27.15 7.39
C ILE A 343 -6.61 26.57 8.39
N LEU A 344 -5.35 26.42 7.98
CA LEU A 344 -4.30 25.87 8.81
C LEU A 344 -3.42 26.98 9.37
N CYS A 345 -3.32 27.01 10.69
CA CYS A 345 -2.36 27.87 11.37
C CYS A 345 -0.93 27.32 11.24
N PRO A 346 0.08 28.13 11.57
CA PRO A 346 1.47 27.67 11.60
C PRO A 346 1.65 26.47 12.53
N GLY A 347 2.49 25.53 12.12
CA GLY A 347 2.77 24.29 12.84
C GLY A 347 2.55 23.04 11.98
N THR A 348 2.71 21.89 12.63
CA THR A 348 2.61 20.57 12.01
C THR A 348 1.27 19.95 12.32
N HIS A 349 0.48 19.67 11.28
CA HIS A 349 -0.87 19.13 11.37
C HIS A 349 -0.88 17.69 10.90
N ARG A 350 -1.34 16.78 11.76
CA ARG A 350 -1.44 15.35 11.46
C ARG A 350 -2.78 15.04 10.81
N VAL A 351 -2.77 14.15 9.82
CA VAL A 351 -3.95 13.68 9.12
C VAL A 351 -3.89 12.16 8.89
N CYS A 352 -5.05 11.52 9.00
CA CYS A 352 -5.26 10.12 8.68
C CYS A 352 -6.04 9.93 7.38
N SER A 353 -6.96 10.86 7.07
CA SER A 353 -7.78 10.84 5.85
C SER A 353 -8.14 12.26 5.38
N THR A 354 -8.58 12.37 4.12
CA THR A 354 -9.02 13.64 3.51
C THR A 354 -10.42 14.10 3.97
N GLY A 355 -11.18 13.25 4.68
CA GLY A 355 -12.44 13.63 5.33
C GLY A 355 -13.51 14.08 4.35
N GLY A 356 -14.39 14.97 4.81
CA GLY A 356 -15.45 15.55 3.99
C GLY A 356 -14.96 16.42 2.82
N LEU A 357 -13.66 16.69 2.72
CA LEU A 357 -13.07 17.36 1.55
C LEU A 357 -12.82 16.42 0.38
N GLU A 358 -12.96 15.08 0.54
CA GLU A 358 -12.94 14.14 -0.59
C GLU A 358 -13.97 14.51 -1.68
N GLU A 359 -15.08 15.15 -1.28
CA GLU A 359 -16.14 15.63 -2.17
C GLU A 359 -15.91 17.06 -2.69
N GLY A 360 -14.82 17.72 -2.29
CA GLY A 360 -14.39 19.02 -2.76
C GLY A 360 -14.27 20.08 -1.66
N GLY A 361 -13.55 21.16 -1.94
CA GLY A 361 -13.35 22.27 -1.01
C GLY A 361 -11.93 22.80 -1.05
N SER A 362 -11.45 23.36 0.05
CA SER A 362 -10.13 23.99 0.08
C SER A 362 -9.41 23.85 1.41
N ILE A 363 -8.09 23.70 1.35
CA ILE A 363 -7.20 23.80 2.52
C ILE A 363 -6.20 24.93 2.24
N ARG A 364 -6.07 25.87 3.17
CA ARG A 364 -5.20 27.03 2.99
C ARG A 364 -4.38 27.31 4.25
N GLY A 365 -3.06 27.47 4.10
CA GLY A 365 -2.19 27.98 5.16
C GLY A 365 -2.30 29.51 5.31
N CYS A 366 -2.18 29.99 6.54
CA CYS A 366 -2.31 31.42 6.84
C CYS A 366 -1.09 32.27 6.45
N LEU A 367 0.09 31.66 6.39
CA LEU A 367 1.38 32.34 6.23
C LEU A 367 2.14 31.75 5.03
N GLU A 368 3.47 31.87 5.04
CA GLU A 368 4.35 31.25 4.06
C GLU A 368 4.27 29.72 4.10
N PRO A 369 4.51 29.01 2.97
CA PRO A 369 4.29 27.57 2.88
C PRO A 369 5.10 26.75 3.88
N SER A 370 6.29 27.22 4.27
CA SER A 370 7.16 26.56 5.23
C SER A 370 6.66 26.65 6.68
N ALA A 371 5.72 27.56 6.97
CA ALA A 371 5.21 27.75 8.32
C ALA A 371 4.17 26.68 8.72
N THR A 372 3.53 26.04 7.74
CA THR A 372 2.45 25.08 7.95
C THR A 372 2.75 23.79 7.20
N ALA A 373 2.83 22.68 7.92
CA ALA A 373 3.08 21.36 7.33
C ALA A 373 1.92 20.40 7.62
N ILE A 374 1.48 19.66 6.61
CA ILE A 374 0.59 18.50 6.75
C ILE A 374 1.45 17.25 6.71
N VAL A 375 1.32 16.39 7.73
CA VAL A 375 2.05 15.13 7.86
C VAL A 375 1.06 13.98 8.11
N ALA A 376 1.47 12.77 7.77
CA ALA A 376 0.72 11.58 8.14
C ALA A 376 0.66 11.41 9.66
N HIS A 377 -0.43 10.84 10.17
CA HIS A 377 -0.45 10.33 11.54
C HIS A 377 0.47 9.11 11.69
N ASP A 378 0.36 8.15 10.76
CA ASP A 378 1.11 6.89 10.72
C ASP A 378 1.76 6.65 9.35
N THR A 379 2.66 5.67 9.26
CA THR A 379 3.22 5.24 7.97
C THR A 379 2.14 4.61 7.09
N GLY A 380 2.13 4.96 5.80
CA GLY A 380 1.10 4.48 4.90
C GLY A 380 1.44 4.63 3.42
N ASN A 381 0.50 4.24 2.58
CA ASN A 381 0.70 4.26 1.12
C ASN A 381 0.52 5.66 0.54
N VAL A 382 -0.59 6.35 0.85
CA VAL A 382 -0.93 7.66 0.29
C VAL A 382 -1.29 8.62 1.41
N LEU A 383 -0.71 9.83 1.42
CA LEU A 383 -1.04 10.86 2.42
C LEU A 383 -2.36 11.57 2.13
N LEU A 384 -2.54 12.08 0.90
CA LEU A 384 -3.74 12.80 0.47
C LEU A 384 -4.30 12.16 -0.81
N ASP A 385 -5.56 11.75 -0.78
CA ASP A 385 -6.20 11.06 -1.89
C ASP A 385 -7.48 11.76 -2.31
N TRP A 386 -7.52 12.25 -3.55
CA TRP A 386 -8.55 13.14 -4.05
C TRP A 386 -9.35 12.53 -5.19
N SER A 387 -10.66 12.73 -5.16
CA SER A 387 -11.60 12.30 -6.21
C SER A 387 -12.56 13.40 -6.66
N ALA A 388 -12.34 14.64 -6.21
CA ALA A 388 -13.16 15.80 -6.52
C ALA A 388 -12.31 17.06 -6.72
N ASN A 389 -12.98 18.19 -6.91
CA ASN A 389 -12.32 19.47 -7.12
C ASN A 389 -11.85 20.08 -5.80
N VAL A 390 -10.54 20.15 -5.59
CA VAL A 390 -9.94 20.64 -4.34
C VAL A 390 -8.86 21.68 -4.63
N SER A 391 -8.73 22.69 -3.78
CA SER A 391 -7.62 23.65 -3.85
C SER A 391 -6.80 23.64 -2.55
N LEU A 392 -5.49 23.48 -2.69
CA LEU A 392 -4.52 23.54 -1.62
C LEU A 392 -3.62 24.76 -1.86
N GLU A 393 -3.47 25.62 -0.85
CA GLU A 393 -2.70 26.85 -0.99
C GLU A 393 -1.82 27.15 0.23
N ASN A 394 -0.63 27.70 0.00
CA ASN A 394 0.28 28.22 1.03
C ASN A 394 0.63 27.21 2.14
N LEU A 395 0.98 25.97 1.77
CA LEU A 395 1.28 24.91 2.75
C LEU A 395 2.34 23.95 2.25
N THR A 396 2.95 23.24 3.18
CA THR A 396 3.86 22.13 2.93
C THR A 396 3.15 20.80 3.15
N ILE A 397 3.28 19.88 2.20
CA ILE A 397 2.84 18.48 2.30
C ILE A 397 4.10 17.66 2.52
N ASP A 398 4.24 17.11 3.72
CA ASP A 398 5.39 16.33 4.14
C ASP A 398 5.02 14.85 4.12
N ALA A 399 5.59 14.15 3.15
CA ALA A 399 5.36 12.74 2.87
C ALA A 399 6.61 11.89 3.14
N HIS A 400 7.49 12.27 4.08
CA HIS A 400 8.69 11.49 4.41
C HIS A 400 8.37 10.04 4.84
N THR A 401 7.25 9.84 5.53
CA THR A 401 6.81 8.53 6.04
C THR A 401 5.87 7.78 5.10
N MET A 402 5.61 8.31 3.90
CA MET A 402 4.60 7.81 2.97
C MET A 402 5.22 7.37 1.65
N GLN A 403 4.65 6.32 1.05
CA GLN A 403 5.06 5.89 -0.30
C GLN A 403 4.63 6.91 -1.37
N MET A 404 3.53 7.62 -1.14
CA MET A 404 2.97 8.60 -2.07
C MET A 404 2.47 9.83 -1.32
N ALA A 405 2.86 11.03 -1.76
CA ALA A 405 2.39 12.26 -1.14
C ALA A 405 0.95 12.57 -1.52
N MET A 406 0.58 12.36 -2.79
CA MET A 406 -0.79 12.64 -3.24
C MET A 406 -1.23 11.75 -4.40
N SER A 407 -2.49 11.31 -4.37
CA SER A 407 -3.17 10.62 -5.46
C SER A 407 -4.36 11.47 -5.95
N ILE A 408 -4.48 11.61 -7.27
CA ILE A 408 -5.59 12.30 -7.93
C ILE A 408 -6.30 11.30 -8.83
N ARG A 409 -7.37 10.70 -8.30
CA ARG A 409 -8.17 9.70 -9.03
C ARG A 409 -9.07 10.32 -10.09
N ASN A 410 -9.73 11.41 -9.72
CA ASN A 410 -10.71 12.10 -10.55
C ASN A 410 -10.86 13.55 -10.10
N GLY A 411 -11.37 14.40 -10.99
CA GLY A 411 -11.56 15.82 -10.70
C GLY A 411 -10.29 16.65 -10.81
N ARG A 412 -10.39 17.92 -10.41
CA ARG A 412 -9.31 18.91 -10.55
C ARG A 412 -8.73 19.31 -9.19
N VAL A 413 -7.47 19.00 -8.98
CA VAL A 413 -6.71 19.49 -7.81
C VAL A 413 -5.86 20.69 -8.21
N ARG A 414 -6.01 21.80 -7.47
CA ARG A 414 -5.22 23.02 -7.66
C ARG A 414 -4.24 23.20 -6.51
N LEU A 415 -2.96 23.33 -6.83
CA LEU A 415 -1.90 23.64 -5.88
C LEU A 415 -1.39 25.05 -6.16
N ARG A 416 -1.34 25.91 -5.15
CA ARG A 416 -0.75 27.26 -5.29
C ARG A 416 0.21 27.54 -4.16
N ASN A 417 1.44 27.91 -4.51
CA ASN A 417 2.47 28.22 -3.51
C ASN A 417 2.59 27.08 -2.48
N CYS A 418 2.67 25.83 -2.95
CA CYS A 418 2.79 24.65 -2.11
C CYS A 418 4.18 24.02 -2.23
N GLN A 419 4.64 23.39 -1.16
CA GLN A 419 5.85 22.57 -1.17
C GLN A 419 5.45 21.13 -0.88
N ILE A 420 5.85 20.19 -1.75
CA ILE A 420 5.60 18.76 -1.58
C ILE A 420 6.97 18.12 -1.38
N VAL A 421 7.18 17.48 -0.23
CA VAL A 421 8.48 16.99 0.21
C VAL A 421 8.39 15.50 0.53
N GLY A 422 9.23 14.71 -0.11
CA GLY A 422 9.40 13.29 0.16
C GLY A 422 10.65 13.00 0.99
N GLY A 423 10.83 11.74 1.36
CA GLY A 423 11.98 11.28 2.14
C GLY A 423 12.68 10.03 1.62
N ASN A 424 12.17 9.39 0.55
CA ASN A 424 12.64 8.08 0.11
C ASN A 424 12.90 8.07 -1.41
N ALA A 425 13.94 7.34 -1.83
CA ALA A 425 14.27 7.06 -3.22
C ALA A 425 13.20 6.22 -3.96
N CYS A 426 12.31 5.55 -3.23
CA CYS A 426 11.20 4.77 -3.79
C CYS A 426 9.83 5.46 -3.70
N SER A 427 9.74 6.67 -3.11
CA SER A 427 8.46 7.35 -2.98
C SER A 427 8.04 8.09 -4.25
N THR A 428 6.73 8.26 -4.42
CA THR A 428 6.11 9.05 -5.48
C THR A 428 5.60 10.38 -4.92
N GLY A 429 5.86 11.49 -5.60
CA GLY A 429 5.30 12.78 -5.22
C GLY A 429 3.79 12.80 -5.45
N ILE A 430 3.37 13.03 -6.69
CA ILE A 430 1.95 13.00 -7.05
C ILE A 430 1.69 12.00 -8.17
N LEU A 431 0.71 11.13 -7.96
CA LEU A 431 0.14 10.26 -8.99
C LEU A 431 -1.16 10.87 -9.52
N VAL A 432 -1.26 11.08 -10.82
CA VAL A 432 -2.48 11.53 -11.51
C VAL A 432 -3.01 10.38 -12.34
N LEU A 433 -4.15 9.84 -11.95
CA LEU A 433 -4.81 8.73 -12.64
C LEU A 433 -5.70 9.23 -13.78
N LYS A 434 -6.21 8.28 -14.57
CA LYS A 434 -7.19 8.54 -15.63
C LYS A 434 -8.41 9.33 -15.11
N GLY A 435 -8.63 10.51 -15.67
CA GLY A 435 -9.72 11.42 -15.27
C GLY A 435 -9.31 12.48 -14.23
N GLY A 436 -8.11 12.37 -13.67
CA GLY A 436 -7.51 13.40 -12.81
C GLY A 436 -6.92 14.56 -13.63
N TYR A 437 -7.04 15.77 -13.06
CA TYR A 437 -6.42 16.99 -13.58
C TYR A 437 -5.65 17.71 -12.47
N LEU A 438 -4.33 17.85 -12.62
CA LEU A 438 -3.48 18.61 -11.69
C LEU A 438 -3.17 20.00 -12.28
N GLU A 439 -3.43 21.05 -11.52
CA GLU A 439 -3.05 22.43 -11.82
C GLU A 439 -2.14 22.94 -10.70
N ALA A 440 -0.84 23.10 -10.96
CA ALA A 440 0.09 23.61 -9.94
C ALA A 440 0.71 24.95 -10.38
N GLN A 441 0.72 25.92 -9.46
CA GLN A 441 1.29 27.24 -9.68
C GLN A 441 2.27 27.61 -8.57
N SER A 442 3.48 28.03 -8.93
CA SER A 442 4.54 28.42 -7.99
C SER A 442 4.81 27.34 -6.91
N CYS A 443 4.83 26.06 -7.31
CA CYS A 443 4.98 24.93 -6.40
C CYS A 443 6.38 24.29 -6.49
N LYS A 444 6.79 23.60 -5.41
CA LYS A 444 8.07 22.88 -5.34
C LYS A 444 7.85 21.41 -5.01
N PHE A 445 8.46 20.51 -5.77
CA PHE A 445 8.43 19.06 -5.57
C PHE A 445 9.85 18.60 -5.26
N LEU A 446 10.07 18.06 -4.06
CA LEU A 446 11.40 17.83 -3.50
C LEU A 446 11.55 16.39 -3.00
N ASN A 447 12.69 15.75 -3.28
CA ASN A 447 13.14 14.51 -2.64
C ASN A 447 12.22 13.29 -2.83
N PHE A 448 11.84 12.98 -4.07
CA PHE A 448 11.05 11.79 -4.41
C PHE A 448 11.84 10.80 -5.25
N GLY A 449 11.50 9.51 -5.19
CA GLY A 449 11.87 8.57 -6.23
C GLY A 449 11.37 9.05 -7.60
N THR A 450 10.06 9.24 -7.71
CA THR A 450 9.46 9.89 -8.88
C THR A 450 8.66 11.12 -8.47
N GLY A 451 9.01 12.30 -8.99
CA GLY A 451 8.36 13.56 -8.61
C GLY A 451 6.88 13.62 -8.99
N LEU A 452 6.57 13.32 -10.26
CA LEU A 452 5.21 13.25 -10.79
C LEU A 452 5.02 12.00 -11.64
N VAL A 453 3.91 11.30 -11.45
CA VAL A 453 3.51 10.15 -12.27
C VAL A 453 2.16 10.46 -12.92
N LEU A 454 2.10 10.37 -14.25
CA LEU A 454 0.88 10.57 -15.03
C LEU A 454 0.47 9.23 -15.65
N ASP A 455 -0.68 8.72 -15.27
CA ASP A 455 -1.30 7.54 -15.85
C ASP A 455 -1.96 7.83 -17.22
N HIS A 456 -2.45 6.80 -17.89
CA HIS A 456 -3.15 6.91 -19.16
C HIS A 456 -4.25 7.98 -19.16
N ALA A 457 -4.21 8.85 -20.17
CA ALA A 457 -5.13 9.98 -20.34
C ALA A 457 -5.22 10.96 -19.14
N ALA A 458 -4.25 10.96 -18.24
CA ALA A 458 -4.13 11.96 -17.18
C ALA A 458 -3.75 13.34 -17.76
N GLN A 459 -4.08 14.41 -17.03
CA GLN A 459 -3.80 15.78 -17.47
C GLN A 459 -3.11 16.59 -16.37
N VAL A 460 -2.01 17.26 -16.72
CA VAL A 460 -1.22 18.08 -15.77
C VAL A 460 -0.83 19.42 -16.41
N SER A 461 -1.01 20.50 -15.65
CA SER A 461 -0.55 21.84 -15.99
C SER A 461 0.27 22.41 -14.84
N LEU A 462 1.56 22.69 -15.07
CA LEU A 462 2.45 23.32 -14.11
C LEU A 462 2.89 24.69 -14.62
N GLU A 463 2.78 25.71 -13.78
CA GLU A 463 3.28 27.06 -14.02
C GLU A 463 4.24 27.46 -12.90
N ASP A 464 5.43 27.97 -13.26
CA ASP A 464 6.41 28.50 -12.30
C ASP A 464 6.80 27.47 -11.21
N CYS A 465 6.79 26.18 -11.58
CA CYS A 465 7.05 25.07 -10.65
C CYS A 465 8.49 24.55 -10.76
N SER A 466 9.01 24.00 -9.66
CA SER A 466 10.31 23.31 -9.63
C SER A 466 10.20 21.88 -9.13
N ILE A 467 10.81 20.94 -9.84
CA ILE A 467 10.93 19.52 -9.47
C ILE A 467 12.42 19.23 -9.30
N THR A 468 12.86 18.97 -8.07
CA THR A 468 14.28 18.83 -7.77
C THR A 468 14.60 17.68 -6.82
N SER A 469 15.85 17.18 -6.92
CA SER A 469 16.36 16.10 -6.07
C SER A 469 15.51 14.82 -6.15
N CYS A 470 14.99 14.52 -7.34
CA CYS A 470 14.23 13.29 -7.57
C CYS A 470 15.09 12.22 -8.27
N ASN A 471 14.72 10.94 -8.27
CA ASN A 471 15.38 9.99 -9.19
C ASN A 471 14.92 10.23 -10.62
N ILE A 472 13.60 10.23 -10.80
CA ILE A 472 12.91 10.61 -12.03
C ILE A 472 12.08 11.85 -11.74
N GLY A 473 12.23 12.91 -12.53
CA GLY A 473 11.44 14.13 -12.35
C GLY A 473 9.96 13.89 -12.64
N ILE A 474 9.66 13.44 -13.86
CA ILE A 474 8.30 13.16 -14.34
C ILE A 474 8.28 11.82 -15.06
N LYS A 475 7.36 10.92 -14.69
CA LYS A 475 7.05 9.67 -15.40
C LYS A 475 5.67 9.79 -16.00
N MET A 476 5.50 9.43 -17.27
CA MET A 476 4.19 9.48 -17.93
C MET A 476 3.99 8.39 -18.98
N TYR A 477 2.73 8.03 -19.22
CA TYR A 477 2.33 7.25 -20.39
C TYR A 477 2.18 8.15 -21.63
N GLU A 478 2.35 7.55 -22.81
CA GLU A 478 2.35 8.26 -24.09
C GLU A 478 1.06 9.05 -24.40
N ASP A 479 -0.08 8.66 -23.83
CA ASP A 479 -1.39 9.27 -24.05
C ASP A 479 -1.79 10.30 -22.97
N ALA A 480 -0.94 10.52 -21.96
CA ALA A 480 -1.15 11.54 -20.94
C ALA A 480 -0.77 12.95 -21.43
N SER A 481 -1.49 14.00 -21.01
CA SER A 481 -1.23 15.37 -21.43
C SER A 481 -0.49 16.16 -20.36
N ILE A 482 0.57 16.87 -20.74
CA ILE A 482 1.32 17.73 -19.82
C ILE A 482 1.67 19.09 -20.44
N LEU A 483 1.45 20.15 -19.67
CA LEU A 483 1.82 21.52 -19.98
C LEU A 483 2.76 22.06 -18.89
N LEU A 484 4.00 22.42 -19.26
CA LEU A 484 4.99 22.99 -18.37
C LEU A 484 5.37 24.41 -18.82
N GLN A 485 5.03 25.41 -18.01
CA GLN A 485 5.32 26.82 -18.29
C GLN A 485 6.26 27.39 -17.24
N LYS A 486 7.44 27.87 -17.67
CA LYS A 486 8.48 28.43 -16.79
C LYS A 486 8.88 27.45 -15.68
N CYS A 487 8.89 26.16 -15.97
CA CYS A 487 9.21 25.13 -14.98
C CYS A 487 10.69 24.76 -14.99
N LYS A 488 11.17 24.21 -13.88
CA LYS A 488 12.53 23.67 -13.77
C LYS A 488 12.51 22.25 -13.21
N VAL A 489 12.88 21.27 -14.03
CA VAL A 489 13.15 19.89 -13.63
C VAL A 489 14.66 19.70 -13.60
N SER A 490 15.26 19.55 -12.42
CA SER A 490 16.73 19.53 -12.31
C SER A 490 17.22 18.73 -11.11
N GLY A 491 18.50 18.36 -11.11
CA GLY A 491 19.06 17.55 -10.04
C GLY A 491 18.46 16.14 -9.97
N CYS A 492 17.92 15.63 -11.09
CA CYS A 492 17.38 14.28 -11.15
C CYS A 492 18.54 13.26 -11.20
N SER A 493 18.53 12.27 -10.30
CA SER A 493 19.61 11.27 -10.19
C SER A 493 19.66 10.33 -11.41
N GLU A 494 18.53 10.16 -12.09
CA GLU A 494 18.40 9.42 -13.34
C GLU A 494 17.97 10.32 -14.48
N TYR A 495 16.66 10.53 -14.67
CA TYR A 495 16.08 11.16 -15.85
C TYR A 495 15.19 12.33 -15.48
N GLY A 496 15.17 13.38 -16.30
CA GLY A 496 14.23 14.49 -16.12
C GLY A 496 12.80 14.04 -16.40
N ILE A 497 12.57 13.47 -17.58
CA ILE A 497 11.27 12.94 -18.02
C ILE A 497 11.43 11.49 -18.52
N LYS A 498 10.55 10.59 -18.08
CA LYS A 498 10.44 9.20 -18.54
C LYS A 498 9.08 8.99 -19.20
N ILE A 499 9.06 8.46 -20.43
CA ILE A 499 7.85 8.16 -21.20
C ILE A 499 7.76 6.65 -21.43
N GLU A 500 6.60 6.07 -21.14
CA GLU A 500 6.26 4.67 -21.43
C GLU A 500 5.30 4.60 -22.62
N VAL A 501 5.70 3.89 -23.67
CA VAL A 501 4.99 3.76 -24.96
C VAL A 501 4.44 2.34 -25.08
N MET A 502 3.18 2.17 -25.49
CA MET A 502 2.61 0.84 -25.65
C MET A 502 3.06 0.21 -26.98
N GLN A 503 3.71 -0.96 -26.93
CA GLN A 503 4.02 -1.69 -28.15
C GLN A 503 2.77 -2.39 -28.71
N GLN A 504 2.47 -2.11 -29.99
CA GLN A 504 1.62 -2.98 -30.80
C GLN A 504 2.41 -4.21 -31.25
N SER A 505 1.77 -5.37 -31.17
CA SER A 505 2.30 -6.74 -31.05
C SER A 505 3.30 -7.30 -32.10
N ASP A 506 3.93 -6.51 -32.97
CA ASP A 506 4.66 -7.05 -34.15
C ASP A 506 6.09 -6.50 -34.38
N LYS A 507 6.75 -5.85 -33.42
CA LYS A 507 8.15 -5.41 -33.59
C LYS A 507 9.08 -5.79 -32.44
N GLU A 508 10.36 -5.90 -32.77
CA GLU A 508 11.45 -6.35 -31.90
C GLU A 508 11.43 -5.71 -30.50
N ARG A 509 11.68 -6.54 -29.50
CA ARG A 509 11.57 -6.25 -28.06
C ARG A 509 12.47 -5.09 -27.61
N GLY A 510 11.89 -4.18 -26.81
CA GLY A 510 12.62 -3.36 -25.82
C GLY A 510 13.51 -2.26 -26.39
N SER A 511 13.00 -1.38 -27.25
CA SER A 511 13.77 -0.20 -27.65
C SER A 511 13.81 0.82 -26.49
N ARG A 512 15.01 1.07 -25.96
CA ARG A 512 15.26 2.09 -24.94
C ARG A 512 15.97 3.26 -25.59
N GLN A 513 15.34 4.43 -25.63
CA GLN A 513 15.91 5.63 -26.24
C GLN A 513 16.15 6.70 -25.19
N VAL A 514 17.37 7.24 -25.14
CA VAL A 514 17.77 8.32 -24.24
C VAL A 514 18.22 9.49 -25.09
N GLY A 515 17.81 10.70 -24.71
CA GLY A 515 18.14 11.91 -25.46
C GLY A 515 17.72 13.18 -24.73
N SER A 516 17.77 14.29 -25.46
CA SER A 516 17.40 15.60 -24.95
C SER A 516 15.89 15.86 -25.04
N VAL A 517 15.48 17.01 -24.54
CA VAL A 517 14.11 17.56 -24.61
C VAL A 517 13.55 17.58 -26.05
N CYS A 518 14.40 17.66 -27.08
CA CYS A 518 13.96 17.62 -28.49
C CYS A 518 13.17 16.35 -28.85
N MET A 519 13.39 15.23 -28.13
CA MET A 519 12.62 14.00 -28.34
C MET A 519 11.14 14.15 -27.99
N LEU A 520 10.75 15.21 -27.27
CA LEU A 520 9.39 15.46 -26.85
C LEU A 520 8.56 16.15 -27.96
N GLU A 521 9.20 16.75 -28.96
CA GLU A 521 8.51 17.48 -30.05
C GLU A 521 7.60 16.58 -30.91
N ARG A 522 7.81 15.26 -30.90
CA ARG A 522 6.94 14.29 -31.58
C ARG A 522 5.60 14.08 -30.86
N PHE A 523 5.53 14.35 -29.56
CA PHE A 523 4.34 14.14 -28.75
C PHE A 523 3.52 15.42 -28.70
N ARG A 524 2.35 15.44 -29.35
CA ARG A 524 1.48 16.63 -29.43
C ARG A 524 0.84 17.04 -28.10
N ASN A 525 0.80 16.10 -27.17
CA ASN A 525 0.25 16.18 -25.83
C ASN A 525 1.25 16.70 -24.79
N ILE A 526 2.50 16.95 -25.18
CA ILE A 526 3.55 17.49 -24.30
C ILE A 526 3.90 18.89 -24.78
N ASN A 527 3.72 19.89 -23.92
CA ASN A 527 4.06 21.27 -24.23
C ASN A 527 5.01 21.84 -23.17
N LEU A 528 6.18 22.29 -23.62
CA LEU A 528 7.21 22.89 -22.80
C LEU A 528 7.45 24.33 -23.25
N ASP A 529 7.01 25.30 -22.44
CA ASP A 529 7.28 26.72 -22.68
C ASP A 529 8.22 27.26 -21.60
N ARG A 530 9.39 27.74 -22.03
CA ARG A 530 10.45 28.28 -21.15
C ARG A 530 10.80 27.35 -19.98
N THR A 531 10.75 26.04 -20.22
CA THR A 531 10.99 24.99 -19.22
C THR A 531 12.34 24.35 -19.44
N THR A 532 13.10 24.14 -18.36
CA THR A 532 14.39 23.42 -18.38
C THR A 532 14.24 22.05 -17.76
N VAL A 533 14.78 21.02 -18.43
CA VAL A 533 14.74 19.62 -17.96
C VAL A 533 16.16 19.06 -18.01
N GLU A 534 16.63 18.56 -16.87
CA GLU A 534 17.98 18.01 -16.71
C GLU A 534 17.96 16.73 -15.87
N GLY A 535 18.54 15.65 -16.40
CA GLY A 535 18.75 14.39 -15.69
C GLY A 535 20.17 13.86 -15.86
N LYS A 536 20.75 13.24 -14.81
CA LYS A 536 22.15 12.75 -14.85
C LYS A 536 22.40 11.66 -15.90
N LYS A 537 21.43 10.78 -16.14
CA LYS A 537 21.48 9.71 -17.15
C LYS A 537 20.90 10.16 -18.51
N GLY A 538 20.34 11.37 -18.58
CA GLY A 538 19.72 11.97 -19.76
C GLY A 538 18.48 12.81 -19.40
N ASP A 539 18.14 13.80 -20.23
CA ASP A 539 16.98 14.67 -19.96
C ASP A 539 15.67 13.90 -20.14
N VAL A 540 15.61 13.06 -21.18
CA VAL A 540 14.42 12.29 -21.56
C VAL A 540 14.79 10.83 -21.80
N LEU A 541 14.00 9.92 -21.24
CA LEU A 541 14.01 8.48 -21.50
C LEU A 541 12.68 8.05 -22.09
N GLU A 542 12.72 7.34 -23.20
CA GLU A 542 11.57 6.62 -23.76
C GLU A 542 11.82 5.12 -23.65
N ILE A 543 10.81 4.40 -23.19
CA ILE A 543 10.84 2.94 -23.09
C ILE A 543 9.53 2.38 -23.65
N ASP A 544 9.68 1.36 -24.48
CA ASP A 544 8.60 0.46 -24.85
C ASP A 544 8.17 -0.39 -23.63
N GLN A 545 6.91 -0.30 -23.24
CA GLN A 545 6.38 -1.04 -22.09
C GLN A 545 5.99 -2.47 -22.49
N GLU A 546 6.35 -3.45 -21.65
CA GLU A 546 5.70 -4.77 -21.63
C GLU A 546 4.39 -4.65 -20.82
N ASP A 547 3.36 -5.43 -21.17
CA ASP A 547 2.00 -5.48 -20.57
C ASP A 547 1.99 -5.90 -19.07
N VAL A 548 2.75 -5.20 -18.23
CA VAL A 548 2.90 -5.47 -16.81
C VAL A 548 2.60 -4.17 -16.08
N ILE A 549 1.32 -3.93 -15.82
CA ILE A 549 0.90 -3.08 -14.70
C ILE A 549 1.19 -3.89 -13.43
N LEU A 550 2.45 -3.90 -13.03
CA LEU A 550 2.80 -4.02 -11.63
C LEU A 550 2.94 -2.59 -11.16
N TYR A 551 2.08 -2.18 -10.21
CA TYR A 551 2.58 -1.31 -9.17
C TYR A 551 3.90 -1.94 -8.75
N GLU A 552 5.02 -1.22 -8.90
CA GLU A 552 6.26 -1.60 -8.24
C GLU A 552 5.91 -1.65 -6.75
N SER A 553 5.50 -2.82 -6.27
CA SER A 553 5.55 -3.18 -4.88
C SER A 553 6.99 -2.91 -4.47
N GLY A 554 7.15 -2.02 -3.49
CA GLY A 554 8.40 -1.34 -3.13
C GLY A 554 9.53 -2.21 -2.59
N ASP A 555 9.78 -3.37 -3.18
CA ASP A 555 10.85 -4.30 -2.83
C ASP A 555 11.82 -4.51 -3.99
N SER A 556 12.13 -3.45 -4.74
CA SER A 556 13.25 -3.44 -5.69
C SER A 556 14.43 -2.66 -5.11
N GLU A 557 15.24 -3.32 -4.28
CA GLU A 557 16.52 -2.76 -3.84
C GLU A 557 17.47 -2.59 -5.03
N CYS A 558 17.75 -1.32 -5.36
CA CYS A 558 18.83 -0.96 -6.28
C CYS A 558 20.11 -0.77 -5.46
N ILE A 559 21.01 -1.74 -5.60
CA ILE A 559 22.40 -1.69 -5.15
C ILE A 559 23.04 -0.40 -5.68
N LEU A 560 23.50 0.47 -4.77
CA LEU A 560 24.31 1.63 -5.09
C LEU A 560 25.63 1.18 -5.74
N PRO A 561 26.14 1.86 -6.79
CA PRO A 561 27.49 1.61 -7.27
C PRO A 561 28.48 2.15 -6.23
N GLU A 562 29.28 1.25 -5.66
CA GLU A 562 30.44 1.59 -4.83
C GLU A 562 31.36 2.55 -5.60
N THR A 563 31.57 3.74 -5.04
CA THR A 563 32.67 4.63 -5.44
C THR A 563 33.97 4.09 -4.85
N VAL A 564 34.98 3.98 -5.73
CA VAL A 564 36.41 3.73 -5.43
C VAL A 564 36.94 4.64 -4.33
#